data_AF-A0A7L4P2I2-F1
#
_entry.id   AF-A0A7L4P2I2-F1
#
_cell.length_a   1.000
_cell.length_b   1.000
_cell.length_c   1.000
_cell.angle_alpha   90.00
_cell.angle_beta   90.00
_cell.angle_gamma   90.00
#
_symmetry.space_group_name_H-M   'P 1'
#
loop_
_entity.id
_entity.type
_entity.pdbx_description
1 polymer ?
#
loop_
_entity_poly.entity_id
_entity_poly.type
_entity_poly.pdbx_seq_one_letter_code
_entity_poly.pdbx_strand_id
1 'polypeptide(L)'
;MKAAYGTFLNSLLVIKCHDLVADSAAARYNVTWTRTTPTAISTLDDAYSTLLTGEMDHRMGMDVTGNPQNVKAFRFACSSAFSPIEYWIMSALFPNNTNGTTTGT
;
A
#
# COMPACT_ATOMS: atom_id res chain seq x y z
N MET A 1 5.46 -22.79 -2.12
CA MET A 1 4.41 -22.32 -1.18
C MET A 1 4.80 -21.09 -0.34
N LYS A 2 6.01 -20.52 -0.50
CA LYS A 2 6.45 -19.34 0.26
C LYS A 2 5.96 -17.99 -0.32
N ALA A 3 5.83 -17.92 -1.66
CA ALA A 3 5.35 -16.71 -2.35
C ALA A 3 3.89 -16.37 -2.02
N ALA A 4 2.94 -17.31 -2.17
CA ALA A 4 1.51 -17.02 -1.99
C ALA A 4 1.13 -16.50 -0.57
N TYR A 5 1.76 -17.02 0.48
CA TYR A 5 1.52 -16.52 1.84
C TYR A 5 2.16 -15.14 2.04
N GLY A 6 3.37 -14.94 1.53
CA GLY A 6 4.06 -13.64 1.59
C GLY A 6 3.31 -12.56 0.83
N THR A 7 2.77 -12.86 -0.36
CA THR A 7 2.01 -11.92 -1.17
C THR A 7 0.64 -11.60 -0.55
N PHE A 8 -0.02 -12.59 0.06
CA PHE A 8 -1.24 -12.36 0.83
C PHE A 8 -0.99 -11.48 2.08
N LEU A 9 0.03 -11.79 2.88
CA LEU A 9 0.34 -11.00 4.07
C LEU A 9 0.78 -9.57 3.70
N ASN A 10 1.57 -9.42 2.63
CA ASN A 10 2.01 -8.12 2.13
C ASN A 10 0.81 -7.27 1.68
N SER A 11 -0.09 -7.85 0.87
CA SER A 11 -1.29 -7.15 0.41
C SER A 11 -2.20 -6.70 1.56
N LEU A 12 -2.34 -7.54 2.60
CA LEU A 12 -3.08 -7.18 3.81
C LEU A 12 -2.43 -6.00 4.55
N LEU A 13 -1.10 -6.00 4.70
CA LEU A 13 -0.35 -4.92 5.35
C LEU A 13 -0.46 -3.60 4.57
N VAL A 14 -0.34 -3.63 3.24
CA VAL A 14 -0.45 -2.43 2.38
C VAL A 14 -1.80 -1.76 2.55
N ILE A 15 -2.88 -2.55 2.51
CA ILE A 15 -4.25 -2.04 2.71
C ILE A 15 -4.41 -1.48 4.12
N LYS A 16 -3.89 -2.17 5.14
CA LYS A 16 -3.98 -1.70 6.54
C LYS A 16 -3.21 -0.41 6.79
N CYS A 17 -1.99 -0.27 6.28
CA CYS A 17 -1.23 0.98 6.41
C CYS A 17 -1.90 2.12 5.65
N HIS A 18 -2.49 1.84 4.49
CA HIS A 18 -3.26 2.85 3.75
C HIS A 18 -4.51 3.28 4.52
N ASP A 19 -5.23 2.36 5.17
CA ASP A 19 -6.38 2.69 6.03
C ASP A 19 -5.97 3.57 7.23
N LEU A 20 -4.80 3.32 7.84
CA LEU A 20 -4.28 4.16 8.93
C LEU A 20 -3.95 5.59 8.45
N VAL A 21 -3.37 5.73 7.25
CA VAL A 21 -3.14 7.06 6.66
C VAL A 21 -4.46 7.76 6.38
N ALA A 22 -5.45 7.04 5.86
CA ALA A 22 -6.79 7.56 5.63
C ALA A 22 -7.45 8.04 6.94
N ASP A 23 -7.35 7.29 8.04
CA ASP A 23 -7.85 7.73 9.35
C ASP A 23 -7.15 9.01 9.86
N SER A 24 -5.82 9.09 9.69
CA SER A 24 -5.06 10.28 10.08
C SER A 24 -5.44 11.51 9.24
N ALA A 25 -5.69 11.32 7.93
CA ALA A 25 -6.10 12.37 7.02
C ALA A 25 -7.55 12.79 7.28
N ALA A 26 -8.42 11.86 7.62
CA ALA A 26 -9.81 12.11 8.00
C ALA A 26 -9.91 13.00 9.24
N ALA A 27 -9.11 12.70 10.26
CA ALA A 27 -9.01 13.54 11.47
C ALA A 27 -8.50 14.96 11.15
N ARG A 28 -7.56 15.10 10.21
CA ARG A 28 -6.95 16.38 9.86
C ARG A 28 -7.83 17.28 8.99
N TYR A 29 -8.59 16.68 8.07
CA TYR A 29 -9.43 17.41 7.11
C TYR A 29 -10.92 17.43 7.51
N ASN A 30 -11.28 16.84 8.65
CA ASN A 30 -12.65 16.68 9.15
C ASN A 30 -13.57 16.08 8.08
N VAL A 31 -13.17 14.93 7.55
CA VAL A 31 -13.85 14.22 6.47
C VAL A 31 -14.17 12.81 6.94
N THR A 32 -15.36 12.31 6.64
CA THR A 32 -15.71 10.91 6.90
C THR A 32 -15.41 10.08 5.66
N TRP A 33 -14.79 8.91 5.84
CA TRP A 33 -14.41 8.03 4.74
C TRP A 33 -14.78 6.58 5.05
N THR A 34 -15.07 5.81 4.00
CA THR A 34 -15.30 4.36 4.08
C THR A 34 -14.70 3.67 2.85
N ARG A 35 -14.16 2.46 3.01
CA ARG A 35 -13.66 1.66 1.90
C ARG A 35 -14.78 0.79 1.34
N THR A 36 -15.06 0.91 0.04
CA THR A 36 -16.21 0.25 -0.61
C THR A 36 -15.82 -0.70 -1.73
N THR A 37 -14.63 -0.56 -2.34
CA THR A 37 -14.20 -1.45 -3.43
C THR A 37 -13.05 -2.36 -3.01
N PRO A 38 -13.00 -3.59 -3.55
CA PRO A 38 -11.85 -4.46 -3.40
C PRO A 38 -10.63 -3.84 -4.09
N THR A 39 -9.45 -4.17 -3.58
CA THR A 39 -8.17 -3.76 -4.12
C THR A 39 -7.45 -4.97 -4.69
N ALA A 40 -6.98 -4.89 -5.92
CA ALA A 40 -6.17 -5.94 -6.51
C ALA A 40 -4.69 -5.64 -6.27
N ILE A 41 -3.92 -6.64 -5.87
CA ILE A 41 -2.47 -6.49 -5.68
C ILE A 41 -1.80 -7.58 -6.51
N SER A 42 -0.95 -7.15 -7.44
CA SER A 42 -0.18 -8.05 -8.30
C SER A 42 1.28 -8.08 -7.82
N THR A 43 1.86 -9.27 -7.91
CA THR A 43 3.23 -9.51 -7.45
C THR A 43 3.98 -10.27 -8.51
N LEU A 44 5.12 -9.72 -8.92
CA LEU A 44 6.13 -10.43 -9.67
C LEU A 44 7.18 -10.92 -8.67
N ASP A 45 7.38 -12.23 -8.59
CA ASP A 45 8.45 -12.84 -7.81
C ASP A 45 9.45 -13.44 -8.80
N ASP A 46 10.53 -12.71 -9.06
CA ASP A 46 11.65 -13.16 -9.89
C ASP A 46 12.89 -13.42 -9.01
N ALA A 47 13.83 -14.25 -9.50
CA ALA A 47 15.03 -14.64 -8.76
C ALA A 47 15.93 -13.46 -8.33
N TYR A 48 15.80 -12.31 -9.00
CA TYR A 48 16.59 -11.11 -8.74
C TYR A 48 15.79 -9.94 -8.18
N SER A 49 14.46 -9.96 -8.31
CA SER A 49 13.60 -8.83 -7.95
C SER A 49 12.18 -9.30 -7.66
N THR A 50 11.69 -8.97 -6.48
CA THR A 50 10.26 -9.07 -6.17
C THR A 50 9.66 -7.68 -6.35
N LEU A 51 8.71 -7.51 -7.27
CA LEU A 51 7.98 -6.25 -7.49
C LEU A 51 6.52 -6.45 -7.10
N LEU A 52 5.98 -5.53 -6.32
CA LEU A 52 4.57 -5.52 -5.94
C LEU A 52 3.94 -4.21 -6.38
N THR A 53 2.77 -4.28 -7.00
CA THR A 53 1.98 -3.10 -7.33
C THR A 53 0.50 -3.35 -7.04
N GLY A 54 -0.13 -2.39 -6.37
CA GLY A 54 -1.56 -2.36 -6.16
C GLY A 54 -2.28 -1.69 -7.32
N GLU A 55 -3.26 -2.39 -7.89
CA GLU A 55 -4.19 -1.84 -8.86
C GLU A 55 -5.45 -1.34 -8.17
N MET A 56 -5.69 -0.04 -8.30
CA MET A 56 -6.78 0.67 -7.64
C MET A 56 -7.59 1.46 -8.67
N ASP A 57 -8.90 1.58 -8.44
CA ASP A 57 -9.74 2.53 -9.18
C ASP A 57 -9.28 3.99 -8.92
N HIS A 58 -9.70 4.93 -9.77
CA HIS A 58 -9.37 6.35 -9.66
C HIS A 58 -9.87 6.99 -8.34
N ARG A 59 -10.86 6.37 -7.68
CA ARG A 59 -11.33 6.74 -6.34
C ARG A 59 -10.52 6.11 -5.20
N MET A 60 -9.53 5.29 -5.52
CA MET A 60 -8.77 4.43 -4.60
C MET A 60 -9.66 3.58 -3.68
N GLY A 61 -10.86 3.24 -4.15
CA GLY A 61 -11.84 2.45 -3.41
C GLY A 61 -12.41 3.08 -2.15
N MET A 62 -12.27 4.40 -1.98
CA MET A 62 -12.80 5.13 -0.83
C MET A 62 -13.97 6.02 -1.23
N ASP A 63 -15.06 5.92 -0.48
CA ASP A 63 -16.12 6.92 -0.47
C ASP A 63 -15.87 7.91 0.65
N VAL A 64 -15.90 9.20 0.31
CA VAL A 64 -15.37 10.27 1.13
C VAL A 64 -16.37 11.42 1.11
N THR A 65 -16.94 11.75 2.27
CA THR A 65 -17.98 12.78 2.41
C THR A 65 -17.48 13.93 3.29
N GLY A 66 -17.51 15.14 2.75
CA GLY A 66 -17.05 16.36 3.43
C GLY A 66 -17.03 17.56 2.50
N ASN A 67 -16.42 18.66 2.94
CA ASN A 67 -16.25 19.85 2.09
C ASN A 67 -15.40 19.49 0.84
N PRO A 68 -15.83 19.85 -0.39
CA PRO A 68 -15.13 19.51 -1.63
C PRO A 68 -13.62 19.83 -1.62
N GLN A 69 -13.22 20.93 -0.98
CA GLN A 69 -11.81 21.33 -0.90
C GLN A 69 -11.00 20.39 0.01
N ASN A 70 -11.60 19.95 1.11
CA ASN A 70 -11.00 19.00 2.06
C ASN A 70 -10.95 17.58 1.47
N VAL A 71 -11.98 17.18 0.72
CA VAL A 71 -12.02 15.89 0.00
C VAL A 71 -10.90 15.82 -1.03
N LYS A 72 -10.63 16.91 -1.76
CA LYS A 72 -9.52 16.96 -2.73
C LYS A 72 -8.16 16.81 -2.04
N ALA A 73 -7.95 17.52 -0.92
CA ALA A 73 -6.71 17.41 -0.14
C ALA A 73 -6.51 16.02 0.47
N PHE A 74 -7.59 15.41 0.99
CA PHE A 74 -7.60 14.04 1.50
C PHE A 74 -7.19 13.04 0.43
N ARG A 75 -7.80 13.12 -0.76
CA ARG A 75 -7.51 12.21 -1.88
C ARG A 75 -6.06 12.33 -2.35
N PHE A 76 -5.52 13.55 -2.41
CA PHE A 76 -4.12 13.78 -2.76
C PHE A 76 -3.16 13.20 -1.70
N ALA A 77 -3.48 13.36 -0.41
CA ALA A 77 -2.67 12.80 0.67
C ALA A 77 -2.64 11.25 0.62
N CYS A 78 -3.79 10.62 0.40
CA CYS A 78 -3.86 9.16 0.31
C CYS A 78 -3.14 8.62 -0.95
N SER A 79 -3.30 9.28 -2.10
CA SER A 79 -2.66 8.83 -3.34
C SER A 79 -1.14 8.98 -3.31
N SER A 80 -0.63 10.09 -2.75
CA SER A 80 0.81 10.30 -2.59
C SER A 80 1.44 9.39 -1.55
N ALA A 81 0.68 8.93 -0.56
CA ALA A 81 1.16 7.99 0.46
C ALA A 81 1.24 6.54 -0.02
N PHE A 82 0.56 6.17 -1.11
CA PHE A 82 0.46 4.77 -1.54
C PHE A 82 1.82 4.20 -1.98
N SER A 83 2.52 4.88 -2.88
CA SER A 83 3.85 4.46 -3.37
C SER A 83 4.90 4.26 -2.25
N PRO A 84 5.06 5.17 -1.28
CA PRO A 84 5.98 4.92 -0.17
C PRO A 84 5.52 3.77 0.72
N ILE A 85 4.22 3.56 0.95
CA ILE A 85 3.70 2.42 1.74
C ILE A 85 4.09 1.09 1.08
N GLU A 86 3.91 0.95 -0.24
CA GLU A 86 4.31 -0.26 -0.98
C GLU A 86 5.81 -0.55 -0.80
N TYR A 87 6.65 0.47 -0.95
CA TYR A 87 8.10 0.33 -0.79
C TYR A 87 8.50 -0.12 0.63
N TRP A 88 7.95 0.53 1.66
CA TRP A 88 8.32 0.25 3.05
C TRP A 88 7.87 -1.13 3.50
N ILE A 89 6.68 -1.59 3.11
CA ILE A 89 6.17 -2.90 3.51
C ILE A 89 6.92 -4.01 2.77
N MET A 90 7.24 -3.80 1.48
CA MET A 90 8.08 -4.72 0.73
C MET A 90 9.47 -4.85 1.38
N SER A 91 10.10 -3.74 1.76
CA SER A 91 11.39 -3.74 2.46
C SER A 91 11.33 -4.40 3.85
N ALA A 92 10.22 -4.25 4.57
CA ALA A 92 10.03 -4.85 5.89
C ALA A 92 9.78 -6.36 5.84
N LEU A 93 9.01 -6.84 4.85
CA LEU A 93 8.64 -8.25 4.74
C LEU A 93 9.68 -9.08 3.98
N PHE A 94 10.33 -8.45 2.99
CA PHE A 94 11.41 -9.02 2.18
C PHE A 94 12.62 -8.08 2.22
N PRO A 95 13.31 -7.97 3.36
CA PRO A 95 14.53 -7.19 3.43
C PRO A 95 15.52 -7.78 2.42
N ASN A 96 15.92 -6.96 1.43
CA ASN A 96 17.07 -7.28 0.60
C ASN A 96 18.21 -7.61 1.54
N ASN A 97 18.62 -8.86 1.57
CA ASN A 97 19.71 -9.28 2.42
C ASN A 97 21.01 -8.75 1.82
N THR A 98 21.32 -7.47 2.04
CA THR A 98 22.66 -6.92 1.82
C THR A 98 23.68 -7.45 2.84
N ASN A 99 23.30 -8.44 3.67
CA ASN A 99 24.17 -9.28 4.50
C ASN A 99 24.17 -10.75 4.03
N GLY A 100 23.99 -10.98 2.72
CA GLY A 100 24.29 -12.25 2.07
C GLY A 100 25.69 -12.25 1.49
N THR A 101 26.71 -12.44 2.31
CA THR A 101 28.02 -12.91 1.84
C THR A 101 27.81 -14.27 1.18
N THR A 102 27.69 -14.32 -0.14
CA THR A 102 27.92 -15.53 -0.93
C THR A 102 29.14 -15.32 -1.80
N THR A 103 30.29 -15.52 -1.17
CA THR A 103 31.44 -16.13 -1.81
C THR A 103 31.01 -17.46 -2.44
N GLY A 104 31.37 -17.70 -3.70
CA GLY A 104 31.25 -19.00 -4.39
C GLY A 104 30.23 -18.95 -5.53
N THR A 105 30.61 -19.03 -6.80
CA THR A 105 31.87 -19.45 -7.45
C THR A 105 32.03 -18.72 -8.76
#